data_AF-A0A840II32-F1
#
_entry.id   AF-A0A840II32-F1
#
_cell.length_a   1.000
_cell.length_b   1.000
_cell.length_c   1.000
_cell.angle_alpha   90.00
_cell.angle_beta   90.00
_cell.angle_gamma   90.00
#
_symmetry.space_group_name_H-M   'P 1'
#
loop_
_entity.id
_entity.type
_entity.pdbx_description
1 polymer ?
#
loop_
_entity_poly.entity_id
_entity_poly.type
_entity_poly.pdbx_seq_one_letter_code
_entity_poly.pdbx_strand_id
1 'polypeptide(L)'
;MSSRPASAQRLSDLARLRRVRDRIDREYAQPLDVEALARGVHMSAGHLSRQFRLAYGESPYSYVMTRRIERAMALLRRGDLTVTEVCFEVGCSSLGTFSSRFAALVGMPPSEYRREQALATAGIPSCVAKQVTRPVRNREAPVGRPN
;
A
#
# COMPACT_ATOMS: atom_id res chain seq x y z
N MET A 1 6.86 32.94 24.14
CA MET A 1 6.89 31.90 23.09
C MET A 1 7.11 30.56 23.79
N SER A 2 6.05 29.81 24.08
CA SER A 2 6.14 28.59 24.89
C SER A 2 6.57 27.41 24.02
N SER A 3 7.74 26.83 24.30
CA SER A 3 8.17 25.58 23.69
C SER A 3 7.21 24.46 24.11
N ARG A 4 6.59 23.80 23.12
CA ARG A 4 5.76 22.62 23.37
C ARG A 4 6.67 21.51 23.91
N PRO A 5 6.28 20.77 24.96
CA PRO A 5 7.14 19.71 25.51
C PRO A 5 7.48 18.68 24.43
N ALA A 6 8.72 18.20 24.39
CA ALA A 6 9.25 17.37 23.31
C ALA A 6 8.44 16.08 23.05
N SER A 7 7.75 15.55 24.08
CA SER A 7 6.79 14.44 23.94
C SER A 7 5.54 14.85 23.14
N ALA A 8 4.93 15.98 23.48
CA ALA A 8 3.75 16.50 22.78
C ALA A 8 4.04 16.92 21.34
N GLN A 9 5.28 17.33 21.04
CA GLN A 9 5.72 17.57 19.67
C GLN A 9 5.83 16.25 18.89
N ARG A 10 6.53 15.25 19.42
CA ARG A 10 6.66 13.92 18.80
C ARG A 10 5.31 13.26 18.50
N LEU A 11 4.36 13.32 19.43
CA LEU A 11 3.01 12.80 19.21
C LEU A 11 2.28 13.52 18.06
N SER A 12 2.46 14.85 17.96
CA SER A 12 1.86 15.63 16.89
C SER A 12 2.46 15.30 15.51
N ASP A 13 3.77 15.01 15.45
CA ASP A 13 4.45 14.59 14.23
C ASP A 13 4.00 13.19 13.81
N LEU A 14 3.89 12.24 14.73
CA LEU A 14 3.35 10.90 14.44
C LEU A 14 1.91 10.98 13.91
N ALA A 15 1.06 11.86 14.46
CA ALA A 15 -0.29 12.07 13.96
C ALA A 15 -0.31 12.66 12.53
N ARG A 16 0.63 13.54 12.19
CA ARG A 16 0.83 14.03 10.82
C ARG A 16 1.27 12.92 9.88
N LEU A 17 2.27 12.12 10.26
CA LEU A 17 2.75 10.99 9.46
C LEU A 17 1.67 9.94 9.21
N ARG A 18 0.83 9.66 10.22
CA ARG A 18 -0.32 8.76 10.06
C ARG A 18 -1.32 9.29 9.04
N ARG A 19 -1.62 10.60 9.03
CA ARG A 19 -2.48 11.20 8.01
C ARG A 19 -1.90 11.07 6.60
N VAL A 20 -0.59 11.19 6.44
CA VAL A 20 0.08 10.94 5.15
C VAL A 20 -0.09 9.49 4.73
N ARG A 21 0.18 8.54 5.62
CA ARG A 21 -0.01 7.11 5.35
C ARG A 21 -1.45 6.79 4.96
N ASP A 22 -2.42 7.29 5.73
CA ASP A 22 -3.84 7.04 5.48
C ASP A 22 -4.29 7.67 4.14
N ARG A 23 -3.67 8.78 3.73
CA ARG A 23 -3.90 9.36 2.39
C ARG A 23 -3.31 8.47 1.30
N ILE A 24 -2.07 8.01 1.45
CA ILE A 24 -1.44 7.07 0.51
C ILE A 24 -2.30 5.80 0.37
N ASP A 25 -2.76 5.22 1.48
CA ASP A 25 -3.58 4.01 1.48
C ASP A 25 -4.90 4.17 0.71
N ARG A 26 -5.47 5.39 0.67
CA ARG A 26 -6.66 5.70 -0.12
C ARG A 26 -6.36 6.03 -1.59
N GLU A 27 -5.23 6.69 -1.85
CA GLU A 27 -4.90 7.31 -3.14
C GLU A 27 -3.75 6.59 -3.86
N TYR A 28 -3.36 5.38 -3.46
CA TYR A 28 -2.16 4.70 -3.98
C TYR A 28 -2.12 4.58 -5.52
N ALA A 29 -3.28 4.48 -6.18
CA ALA A 29 -3.38 4.35 -7.63
C ALA A 29 -3.16 5.69 -8.37
N GLN A 30 -3.23 6.83 -7.68
CA GLN A 30 -3.02 8.14 -8.27
C GLN A 30 -1.53 8.41 -8.46
N PRO A 31 -1.14 9.31 -9.40
CA PRO A 31 0.24 9.79 -9.51
C PRO A 31 0.75 10.32 -8.16
N LEU A 32 1.91 9.84 -7.73
CA LEU A 32 2.48 10.24 -6.46
C LEU A 32 3.08 11.65 -6.54
N ASP A 33 2.56 12.58 -5.75
CA ASP A 33 3.15 13.89 -5.49
C ASP A 33 3.56 13.99 -4.01
N VAL A 34 4.85 13.74 -3.74
CA VAL A 34 5.41 13.83 -2.38
C VAL A 34 5.34 15.25 -1.83
N GLU A 35 5.44 16.27 -2.70
CA GLU A 35 5.31 17.67 -2.29
C GLU A 35 3.86 17.97 -1.87
N ALA A 36 2.85 17.44 -2.58
CA ALA A 36 1.45 17.55 -2.17
C ALA A 36 1.17 16.83 -0.84
N LEU A 37 1.79 15.68 -0.60
CA LEU A 37 1.69 14.99 0.69
C LEU A 37 2.29 15.85 1.82
N ALA A 38 3.45 16.44 1.58
CA ALA A 38 4.16 17.27 2.55
C ALA A 38 3.41 18.57 2.87
N ARG A 39 2.91 19.27 1.83
CA ARG A 39 2.04 20.45 1.97
C ARG A 39 0.80 20.13 2.82
N GLY A 40 0.18 18.98 2.61
CA GLY A 40 -1.01 18.54 3.34
C GLY A 40 -0.81 18.35 4.86
N VAL A 41 0.44 18.29 5.33
CA VAL A 41 0.77 18.18 6.76
C VAL A 41 1.74 19.25 7.25
N HIS A 42 1.92 20.32 6.47
CA HIS A 42 2.80 21.46 6.78
C HIS A 42 4.25 21.04 7.07
N MET A 43 4.80 20.15 6.23
CA MET A 43 6.20 19.75 6.23
C MET A 43 6.84 20.06 4.87
N SER A 44 8.17 20.20 4.85
CA SER A 44 8.91 20.09 3.59
C SER A 44 8.99 18.63 3.14
N ALA A 45 9.09 18.35 1.84
CA ALA A 45 9.18 16.98 1.33
C ALA A 45 10.38 16.20 1.88
N GLY A 46 11.53 16.86 2.06
CA GLY A 46 12.71 16.27 2.69
C GLY A 46 12.46 15.88 4.15
N HIS A 47 11.84 16.77 4.93
CA HIS A 47 11.48 16.47 6.32
C HIS A 47 10.48 15.32 6.39
N LEU A 48 9.42 15.37 5.57
CA LEU A 48 8.43 14.30 5.49
C LEU A 48 9.09 12.96 5.17
N SER A 49 9.93 12.91 4.14
CA SER A 49 10.60 11.66 3.72
C SER A 49 11.45 11.05 4.82
N ARG A 50 12.20 11.88 5.55
CA ARG A 50 13.03 11.43 6.68
C ARG A 50 12.17 10.91 7.83
N GLN A 51 11.16 11.68 8.26
CA GLN A 51 10.31 11.30 9.38
C GLN A 51 9.43 10.08 9.07
N PHE A 52 8.91 9.99 7.84
CA PHE A 52 8.13 8.85 7.40
C PHE A 52 8.97 7.57 7.41
N ARG A 53 10.22 7.63 6.94
CA ARG A 53 11.15 6.49 7.04
C ARG A 53 11.47 6.11 8.48
N LEU A 54 11.68 7.08 9.37
CA LEU A 54 11.91 6.79 10.79
C LEU A 54 10.69 6.13 11.45
N ALA A 55 9.47 6.51 11.04
CA ALA A 55 8.24 5.99 11.64
C ALA A 55 7.76 4.65 11.03
N TYR A 56 7.98 4.42 9.73
CA TYR A 56 7.41 3.30 8.99
C TYR A 56 8.45 2.39 8.30
N GLY A 57 9.74 2.67 8.47
CA GLY A 57 10.84 1.85 7.94
C GLY A 57 11.17 2.11 6.46
N GLU A 58 10.34 2.84 5.71
CA GLU A 58 10.54 3.09 4.29
C GLU A 58 10.16 4.52 3.87
N SER A 59 10.57 4.94 2.67
CA SER A 59 10.20 6.28 2.16
C SER A 59 8.73 6.35 1.71
N PRO A 60 8.11 7.53 1.62
CA PRO A 60 6.76 7.66 1.07
C PRO A 60 6.60 7.03 -0.33
N TYR A 61 7.61 7.20 -1.20
CA TYR A 61 7.61 6.60 -2.54
C TYR A 61 7.63 5.06 -2.47
N SER A 62 8.51 4.50 -1.65
CA SER A 62 8.61 3.05 -1.43
C SER A 62 7.29 2.50 -0.91
N TYR A 63 6.69 3.16 0.08
CA TYR A 63 5.44 2.74 0.70
C TYR A 63 4.28 2.72 -0.31
N VAL A 64 4.15 3.75 -1.17
CA VAL A 64 3.16 3.74 -2.26
C VAL A 64 3.36 2.53 -3.16
N MET A 65 4.61 2.25 -3.57
CA MET A 65 4.88 1.09 -4.43
C MET A 65 4.54 -0.23 -3.74
N THR A 66 4.86 -0.38 -2.45
CA THR A 66 4.45 -1.54 -1.63
C THR A 66 2.94 -1.74 -1.67
N ARG A 67 2.15 -0.69 -1.41
CA ARG A 67 0.68 -0.75 -1.49
C ARG A 67 0.15 -1.11 -2.89
N ARG A 68 0.81 -0.61 -3.94
CA ARG A 68 0.47 -0.97 -5.33
C ARG A 68 0.73 -2.44 -5.62
N ILE A 69 1.86 -2.98 -5.16
CA ILE A 69 2.20 -4.40 -5.34
C ILE A 69 1.25 -5.29 -4.54
N GLU A 70 0.92 -4.95 -3.29
CA GLU A 70 -0.09 -5.67 -2.50
C GLU A 70 -1.45 -5.73 -3.23
N ARG A 71 -1.87 -4.61 -3.83
CA ARG A 71 -3.10 -4.57 -4.62
C ARG A 71 -2.97 -5.40 -5.89
N ALA A 72 -1.83 -5.34 -6.57
CA ALA A 72 -1.57 -6.11 -7.77
C ALA A 72 -1.64 -7.62 -7.50
N MET A 73 -1.07 -8.10 -6.39
CA MET A 73 -1.19 -9.50 -5.98
C MET A 73 -2.65 -9.94 -5.81
N ALA A 74 -3.50 -9.08 -5.22
CA ALA A 74 -4.92 -9.38 -5.08
C ALA A 74 -5.64 -9.45 -6.45
N LEU A 75 -5.31 -8.56 -7.39
CA LEU A 75 -5.88 -8.57 -8.73
C LEU A 75 -5.41 -9.76 -9.57
N LEU A 76 -4.12 -10.11 -9.49
CA LEU A 76 -3.55 -11.26 -10.20
C LEU A 76 -4.12 -12.58 -9.67
N ARG A 77 -4.32 -12.72 -8.35
CA ARG A 77 -5.01 -13.87 -7.75
C ARG A 77 -6.44 -14.04 -8.24
N ARG A 78 -7.14 -12.94 -8.49
CA ARG A 78 -8.51 -12.96 -9.02
C ARG A 78 -8.56 -13.45 -10.47
N GLY A 79 -7.49 -13.24 -11.25
CA GLY A 79 -7.34 -13.78 -12.61
C GLY A 79 -8.08 -13.01 -13.72
N ASP A 80 -8.92 -12.04 -13.38
CA ASP A 80 -9.79 -11.30 -14.32
C ASP A 80 -9.04 -10.27 -15.20
N LEU A 81 -7.79 -9.94 -14.87
CA LEU A 81 -6.97 -8.95 -15.59
C LEU A 81 -5.64 -9.58 -16.04
N THR A 82 -5.12 -9.10 -17.16
CA THR A 82 -3.74 -9.35 -17.61
C THR A 82 -2.73 -8.61 -16.72
N VAL A 83 -1.46 -9.02 -16.77
CA VAL A 83 -0.39 -8.36 -16.01
C VAL A 83 -0.27 -6.87 -16.38
N THR A 84 -0.41 -6.55 -17.67
CA THR A 84 -0.35 -5.17 -18.18
C THR A 84 -1.51 -4.33 -17.65
N GLU A 85 -2.73 -4.85 -17.68
CA GLU A 85 -3.90 -4.16 -17.12
C GLU A 85 -3.73 -3.94 -15.61
N VAL A 86 -3.26 -4.95 -14.87
CA VAL A 86 -2.99 -4.81 -13.43
C VAL A 86 -1.96 -3.72 -13.16
N CYS A 87 -0.89 -3.63 -13.95
CA CYS A 87 0.13 -2.58 -13.81
C CYS A 87 -0.49 -1.18 -13.84
N PHE A 88 -1.34 -0.90 -14.84
CA PHE A 88 -1.97 0.41 -14.98
C PHE A 88 -3.11 0.62 -13.97
N GLU A 89 -3.87 -0.42 -13.63
CA GLU A 89 -4.95 -0.37 -12.63
C GLU A 89 -4.42 0.00 -11.24
N VAL A 90 -3.20 -0.43 -10.88
CA VAL A 90 -2.57 -0.03 -9.62
C VAL A 90 -1.82 1.30 -9.70
N GLY A 91 -1.88 2.00 -10.83
CA GLY A 91 -1.29 3.33 -11.00
C GLY A 91 0.20 3.35 -11.37
N CYS A 92 0.79 2.22 -11.76
CA CYS A 92 2.15 2.19 -12.30
C CYS A 92 2.16 2.70 -13.74
N SER A 93 3.14 3.55 -14.07
CA SER A 93 3.27 4.15 -15.42
C SER A 93 4.11 3.32 -16.39
N SER A 94 4.78 2.28 -15.90
CA SER A 94 5.66 1.43 -16.71
C SER A 94 5.60 -0.02 -16.24
N LEU A 95 5.36 -0.91 -17.21
CA LEU A 95 5.34 -2.36 -17.00
C LEU A 95 6.70 -2.89 -16.54
N GLY A 96 7.80 -2.32 -17.03
CA GLY A 96 9.16 -2.70 -16.63
C GLY A 96 9.43 -2.39 -15.16
N THR A 97 9.16 -1.15 -14.74
CA THR A 97 9.32 -0.74 -13.33
C THR A 97 8.41 -1.55 -12.42
N PHE A 98 7.16 -1.77 -12.82
CA PHE A 98 6.21 -2.61 -12.09
C PHE A 98 6.74 -4.03 -11.92
N SER A 99 7.18 -4.69 -13.01
CA SER A 99 7.63 -6.07 -12.97
C SER A 99 8.86 -6.26 -12.08
N SER A 100 9.84 -5.36 -12.18
CA SER A 100 11.04 -5.40 -11.33
C SER A 100 10.71 -5.19 -9.85
N ARG A 101 9.82 -4.23 -9.54
CA ARG A 101 9.40 -3.98 -8.15
C ARG A 101 8.55 -5.11 -7.59
N PHE A 102 7.66 -5.68 -8.40
CA PHE A 102 6.86 -6.84 -8.03
C PHE A 102 7.78 -8.01 -7.68
N ALA A 103 8.72 -8.37 -8.56
CA ALA A 103 9.65 -9.46 -8.31
C ALA A 103 10.52 -9.22 -7.07
N ALA A 104 11.01 -7.99 -6.86
CA ALA A 104 11.81 -7.66 -5.69
C ALA A 104 11.03 -7.79 -4.37
N LEU A 105 9.72 -7.50 -4.36
CA LEU A 105 8.89 -7.55 -3.15
C LEU A 105 8.22 -8.92 -2.92
N VAL A 106 7.87 -9.62 -3.99
CA VAL A 106 7.10 -10.88 -3.94
C VAL A 106 8.00 -12.11 -4.10
N GLY A 107 9.21 -11.94 -4.64
CA GLY A 107 10.18 -13.02 -4.88
C GLY A 107 10.04 -13.70 -6.25
N MET A 108 9.05 -13.34 -7.07
CA MET A 108 8.83 -13.91 -8.40
C MET A 108 8.16 -12.91 -9.36
N PRO A 109 8.29 -13.08 -10.68
CA PRO A 109 7.62 -12.21 -11.66
C PRO A 109 6.08 -12.26 -11.59
N PRO A 110 5.38 -11.18 -11.97
CA PRO A 110 3.91 -11.11 -11.88
C PRO A 110 3.19 -12.10 -12.80
N SER A 111 3.77 -12.46 -13.94
CA SER A 111 3.22 -13.47 -14.86
C SER A 111 3.25 -14.87 -14.26
N GLU A 112 4.35 -15.22 -13.60
CA GLU A 112 4.51 -16.48 -12.89
C GLU A 112 3.58 -16.55 -11.67
N TYR A 113 3.54 -15.48 -10.87
CA TYR A 113 2.62 -15.37 -9.75
C TYR A 113 1.15 -15.60 -10.18
N ARG A 114 0.72 -14.96 -11.28
CA ARG A 114 -0.64 -15.17 -11.83
C ARG A 114 -0.89 -16.62 -12.22
N ARG A 115 0.09 -17.27 -12.87
CA ARG A 115 -0.02 -18.67 -13.31
C ARG A 115 -0.16 -19.62 -12.12
N GLU A 116 0.67 -19.46 -11.09
CA GLU A 116 0.61 -20.29 -9.88
C GLU A 116 -0.73 -20.16 -9.16
N GLN A 117 -1.26 -18.95 -9.05
CA GLN A 117 -2.54 -18.71 -8.37
C GLN A 117 -3.74 -19.22 -9.17
N ALA A 118 -3.67 -19.19 -10.50
CA ALA A 118 -4.66 -19.83 -11.37
C ALA A 118 -4.67 -21.35 -11.21
N LEU A 119 -3.48 -21.98 -11.06
CA LEU A 119 -3.38 -23.41 -10.77
C LEU A 119 -3.92 -23.75 -9.38
N ALA A 120 -3.62 -22.94 -8.36
CA ALA A 120 -4.11 -23.13 -7.00
C ALA A 120 -5.65 -23.02 -6.88
N THR A 121 -6.30 -22.34 -7.82
CA THR A 121 -7.76 -22.21 -7.90
C THR A 121 -8.39 -23.05 -9.01
N ALA A 122 -7.60 -23.91 -9.68
CA ALA A 122 -8.09 -24.77 -10.75
C ALA A 122 -9.17 -25.73 -10.22
N GLY A 123 -10.35 -25.72 -10.87
CA GLY A 123 -11.53 -26.49 -10.47
C GLY A 123 -12.51 -25.72 -9.58
N ILE A 124 -12.16 -24.51 -9.12
CA ILE A 124 -13.07 -23.64 -8.37
C ILE A 124 -13.73 -22.66 -9.35
N PRO A 125 -15.07 -22.58 -9.44
CA PRO A 125 -15.74 -21.55 -10.21
C PRO A 125 -15.29 -20.15 -9.77
N SER A 126 -15.11 -19.22 -10.72
CA SER A 126 -14.56 -17.88 -10.44
C SER A 126 -15.34 -17.10 -9.37
N CYS A 127 -16.64 -17.34 -9.22
CA CYS A 127 -17.46 -16.78 -8.14
C CYS A 127 -17.06 -17.31 -6.75
N VAL A 128 -16.77 -18.60 -6.64
CA VAL A 128 -16.33 -19.25 -5.40
C VAL A 128 -14.92 -18.82 -5.07
N ALA A 129 -14.01 -18.80 -6.05
CA ALA A 129 -12.64 -18.32 -5.87
C ALA A 129 -12.62 -16.87 -5.35
N LYS A 130 -13.50 -15.99 -5.87
CA LYS A 130 -13.68 -14.62 -5.37
C LYS A 130 -14.17 -14.56 -3.93
N GLN A 131 -14.98 -15.52 -3.48
CA GLN A 131 -15.50 -15.58 -2.12
C GLN A 131 -14.44 -16.08 -1.13
N VAL A 132 -13.68 -17.12 -1.47
CA VAL A 132 -12.63 -17.67 -0.57
C VAL A 132 -11.35 -16.87 -0.54
N THR A 133 -10.97 -16.21 -1.64
CA THR A 133 -9.79 -15.33 -1.69
C THR A 133 -10.08 -13.90 -1.24
N ARG A 134 -11.34 -13.59 -0.90
CA ARG A 134 -11.72 -12.26 -0.43
C ARG A 134 -10.88 -11.92 0.80
N PRO A 135 -10.07 -10.84 0.77
CA PRO A 135 -9.31 -10.44 1.95
C PRO A 135 -10.29 -10.27 3.11
N VAL A 136 -10.08 -11.03 4.18
CA VAL A 136 -10.81 -10.84 5.42
C VAL A 136 -10.48 -9.42 5.86
N ARG A 137 -11.45 -8.50 5.74
CA ARG A 137 -11.37 -7.18 6.38
C ARG A 137 -11.10 -7.48 7.84
N ASN A 138 -9.88 -7.23 8.28
CA ASN A 138 -9.47 -7.63 9.61
C ASN A 138 -10.43 -6.94 10.59
N ARG A 139 -11.05 -7.80 11.39
CA ARG A 139 -12.05 -7.57 12.42
C ARG A 139 -11.69 -6.32 13.22
N GLU A 140 -12.66 -5.42 13.40
CA GLU A 140 -12.60 -4.46 14.50
C GLU A 140 -12.17 -5.22 15.76
N ALA A 141 -11.17 -4.68 16.48
CA ALA A 141 -10.76 -5.23 17.76
C ALA A 141 -12.02 -5.47 18.60
N PRO A 142 -12.16 -6.60 19.32
CA PRO A 142 -13.29 -6.78 20.22
C PRO A 142 -13.29 -5.57 21.15
N VAL A 143 -14.36 -4.77 21.08
CA VAL A 143 -14.58 -3.67 22.03
C VAL A 143 -14.59 -4.35 23.39
N GLY A 144 -13.56 -4.06 24.21
CA GLY A 144 -13.46 -4.57 25.57
C GLY A 144 -14.77 -4.27 26.29
N ARG A 145 -15.43 -5.30 26.82
CA ARG A 145 -16.62 -5.12 27.64
C ARG A 145 -16.20 -4.31 28.88
N PRO A 146 -16.92 -3.24 29.25
CA PRO A 146 -16.69 -2.61 30.54
C PRO A 146 -17.16 -3.56 31.65
N ASN A 147 -16.37 -3.65 32.72
CA ASN A 147 -16.80 -4.15 34.04
C ASN A 147 -17.69 -3.11 34.70
#